data_AF-A0A0C2GDI0-F1
#
_entry.id   AF-A0A0C2GDI0-F1
#
_cell.length_a   1.000
_cell.length_b   1.000
_cell.length_c   1.000
_cell.angle_alpha   90.00
_cell.angle_beta   90.00
_cell.angle_gamma   90.00
#
_symmetry.space_group_name_H-M   'P 1'
#
loop_
_entity.id
_entity.type
_entity.pdbx_description
1 polymer ?
#
loop_
_entity_poly.entity_id
_entity_poly.type
_entity_poly.pdbx_seq_one_letter_code
_entity_poly.pdbx_strand_id
1 'polypeptide(L)'
;MHLPSSAEFTIAAMQFLIEKARIEDSRSPHVYVFSDNVEWAEQNIIEPYLASNASDIVPLVASNFIGKPPNAEWEFSRLYCDRVLLTASTSTYGWWLAFLSRGQRVYYNQRHASPGARPDEFSSADFWPQHWVPLHSYGRNKVVEL
;
A
#
# COMPACT_ATOMS: atom_id res chain seq x y z
N MET A 1 -11.52 7.64 13.76
CA MET A 1 -10.15 7.46 14.26
C MET A 1 -9.33 6.88 13.11
N HIS A 2 -8.17 7.46 12.79
CA HIS A 2 -7.29 6.89 11.76
C HIS A 2 -6.81 5.52 12.23
N LEU A 3 -7.04 4.49 11.42
CA LEU A 3 -6.57 3.14 11.72
C LEU A 3 -5.15 2.97 11.14
N PRO A 4 -4.21 2.41 11.92
CA PRO A 4 -2.86 2.11 11.43
C PRO A 4 -2.86 0.92 10.48
N SER A 5 -1.73 0.67 9.83
CA SER A 5 -1.50 -0.53 9.02
C SER A 5 -1.61 -1.79 9.89
N SER A 6 -2.19 -2.86 9.33
CA SER A 6 -2.13 -4.21 9.90
C SER A 6 -1.08 -5.01 9.15
N ALA A 7 -0.22 -5.72 9.88
CA ALA A 7 0.80 -6.60 9.31
C ALA A 7 0.16 -7.71 8.47
N GLU A 8 -0.89 -8.34 8.99
CA GLU A 8 -1.62 -9.43 8.34
C GLU A 8 -2.23 -8.97 7.01
N PHE A 9 -2.92 -7.83 7.02
CA PHE A 9 -3.47 -7.25 5.79
C PHE A 9 -2.36 -6.90 4.81
N THR A 10 -1.28 -6.27 5.28
CA THR A 10 -0.19 -5.80 4.41
C THR A 10 0.47 -6.96 3.69
N ILE A 11 0.78 -8.04 4.40
CA ILE A 11 1.40 -9.24 3.82
C ILE A 11 0.47 -9.88 2.78
N ALA A 12 -0.80 -10.10 3.12
CA ALA A 12 -1.75 -10.76 2.21
C ALA A 12 -2.06 -9.90 0.97
N ALA A 13 -2.22 -8.58 1.13
CA ALA A 13 -2.48 -7.67 0.03
C ALA A 13 -1.23 -7.49 -0.86
N MET A 14 -0.03 -7.47 -0.28
CA MET A 14 1.22 -7.45 -1.03
C MET A 14 1.38 -8.70 -1.89
N GLN A 15 1.11 -9.89 -1.34
CA GLN A 15 1.13 -11.15 -2.10
C GLN A 15 0.14 -11.11 -3.27
N PHE A 16 -1.10 -10.73 -3.00
CA PHE A 16 -2.14 -10.58 -4.02
C PHE A 16 -1.69 -9.66 -5.18
N LEU A 17 -1.12 -8.50 -4.86
CA LEU A 17 -0.69 -7.54 -5.89
C LEU A 17 0.56 -7.98 -6.66
N ILE A 18 1.48 -8.71 -6.04
CA ILE A 18 2.63 -9.30 -6.73
C ILE A 18 2.15 -10.34 -7.75
N GLU A 19 1.24 -11.22 -7.37
CA GLU A 19 0.64 -12.21 -8.27
C GLU A 19 -0.11 -11.53 -9.42
N LYS A 20 -0.95 -10.55 -9.10
CA LYS A 20 -1.66 -9.75 -10.12
C LYS A 20 -0.69 -9.05 -11.07
N ALA A 21 0.38 -8.44 -10.57
CA ALA A 21 1.37 -7.78 -11.40
C ALA A 21 2.05 -8.75 -12.38
N ARG A 22 2.35 -9.99 -11.96
CA ARG A 22 2.91 -11.04 -12.83
C ARG A 22 1.97 -11.49 -13.94
N ILE A 23 0.66 -11.48 -13.66
CA ILE A 23 -0.36 -11.85 -14.65
C ILE A 23 -0.55 -10.73 -15.69
N GLU A 24 -0.52 -9.48 -15.23
CA GLU A 24 -0.83 -8.31 -16.06
C GLU A 24 0.39 -7.70 -16.78
N ASP A 25 1.61 -8.01 -16.34
CA ASP A 25 2.84 -7.41 -16.81
C ASP A 25 3.95 -8.46 -16.93
N SER A 26 4.68 -8.44 -18.04
CA SER A 26 5.78 -9.37 -18.29
C SER A 26 7.06 -9.00 -17.52
N ARG A 27 7.15 -7.77 -16.99
CA ARG A 27 8.30 -7.31 -16.19
C ARG A 27 8.22 -7.88 -14.78
N SER A 28 9.37 -8.25 -14.21
CA SER A 28 9.44 -8.72 -12.82
C SER A 28 9.04 -7.61 -11.84
N PRO A 29 8.08 -7.84 -10.94
CA PRO A 29 7.63 -6.82 -10.00
C PRO A 29 8.72 -6.53 -8.96
N HIS A 30 8.95 -5.25 -8.69
CA HIS A 30 9.81 -4.80 -7.60
C HIS A 30 8.93 -4.12 -6.54
N VAL A 31 9.16 -4.45 -5.28
CA VAL A 31 8.33 -3.97 -4.17
C VAL A 31 9.17 -3.09 -3.26
N TYR A 32 8.68 -1.86 -3.07
CA TYR A 32 9.24 -0.89 -2.12
C TYR A 32 8.21 -0.60 -1.04
N VAL A 33 8.64 -0.70 0.21
CA VAL A 33 7.83 -0.41 1.40
C VAL A 33 8.25 0.93 1.98
N PHE A 34 7.33 1.89 1.94
CA PHE A 34 7.47 3.19 2.57
C PHE A 34 6.82 3.16 3.95
N SER A 35 7.57 3.52 4.99
CA SER A 35 7.12 3.49 6.39
C SER A 35 7.87 4.55 7.18
N ASP A 36 7.17 5.19 8.11
CA ASP A 36 7.76 6.06 9.13
C ASP A 36 8.46 5.26 10.25
N ASN A 37 8.20 3.96 10.33
CA ASN A 37 8.82 3.02 11.25
C ASN A 37 9.43 1.85 10.46
N VAL A 38 10.74 1.94 10.21
CA VAL A 38 11.48 0.95 9.41
C VAL A 38 11.62 -0.36 10.18
N GLU A 39 11.95 -0.29 11.47
CA GLU A 39 12.10 -1.47 12.33
C GLU A 39 10.81 -2.28 12.40
N TRP A 40 9.65 -1.60 12.54
CA TRP A 40 8.36 -2.26 12.54
C TRP A 40 8.06 -2.92 11.19
N ALA A 41 8.34 -2.23 10.07
CA ALA A 41 8.11 -2.78 8.74
C ALA A 41 8.98 -4.01 8.48
N GLU A 42 10.26 -3.97 8.85
CA GLU A 42 11.17 -5.11 8.73
C GLU A 42 10.66 -6.31 9.54
N GLN A 43 10.41 -6.12 10.84
CA GLN A 43 10.06 -7.21 11.77
C GLN A 43 8.65 -7.78 11.56
N ASN A 44 7.68 -6.94 11.18
CA ASN A 44 6.27 -7.35 11.14
C ASN A 44 5.75 -7.61 9.73
N ILE A 45 6.45 -7.10 8.69
CA ILE A 45 6.03 -7.29 7.30
C ILE A 45 7.08 -8.10 6.54
N ILE A 46 8.33 -7.63 6.50
CA ILE A 46 9.35 -8.23 5.62
C ILE A 46 9.77 -9.62 6.12
N GLU A 47 10.19 -9.75 7.37
CA GLU A 47 10.65 -11.03 7.92
C GLU A 47 9.54 -12.12 7.86
N PRO A 48 8.29 -11.85 8.28
CA PRO A 48 7.23 -12.86 8.19
C PRO A 48 6.86 -13.20 6.73
N TYR A 49 6.88 -12.22 5.83
CA TYR A 49 6.64 -12.46 4.41
C TYR A 49 7.72 -13.36 3.81
N LEU A 50 9.00 -13.11 4.07
CA LEU A 50 10.10 -13.96 3.60
C LEU A 50 10.02 -15.36 4.21
N ALA A 51 9.69 -15.48 5.49
CA ALA A 51 9.51 -16.76 6.16
C ALA A 51 8.35 -17.59 5.59
N SER A 52 7.34 -16.94 4.99
CA SER A 52 6.21 -17.63 4.36
C SER A 52 6.57 -18.35 3.05
N ASN A 53 7.73 -18.05 2.45
CA ASN A 53 8.17 -18.55 1.13
C ASN A 53 7.10 -18.40 0.02
N ALA A 54 6.21 -17.42 0.15
CA ALA A 54 5.10 -17.23 -0.78
C ALA A 54 5.55 -16.70 -2.15
N SER A 55 6.75 -16.12 -2.24
CA SER A 55 7.26 -15.49 -3.45
C SER A 55 8.78 -15.33 -3.39
N ASP A 56 9.42 -15.36 -4.55
CA ASP A 56 10.83 -15.08 -4.81
C ASP A 56 11.17 -13.58 -4.83
N ILE A 57 10.17 -12.70 -4.77
CA ILE A 57 10.38 -11.25 -4.66
C ILE A 57 10.79 -10.89 -3.24
N VAL A 58 11.90 -10.18 -3.10
CA VAL A 58 12.36 -9.61 -1.82
C VAL A 58 11.94 -8.13 -1.77
N PRO A 59 10.96 -7.74 -0.94
CA PRO A 59 10.57 -6.34 -0.79
C PRO A 59 11.68 -5.55 -0.10
N LEU A 60 11.88 -4.30 -0.51
CA LEU A 60 12.86 -3.39 0.06
C LEU A 60 12.19 -2.33 0.91
N VAL A 61 12.67 -2.11 2.14
CA VAL A 61 12.21 -0.99 2.97
C VAL A 61 12.99 0.26 2.60
N ALA A 62 12.27 1.36 2.38
CA ALA A 62 12.82 2.60 1.85
C ALA A 62 13.54 3.44 2.93
N SER A 63 14.51 2.86 3.63
CA SER A 63 15.24 3.50 4.75
C SER A 63 16.06 4.74 4.34
N ASN A 64 16.42 4.86 3.06
CA ASN A 64 17.15 6.01 2.50
C ASN A 64 16.40 7.36 2.59
N PHE A 65 15.12 7.33 2.97
CA PHE A 65 14.28 8.52 3.13
C PHE A 65 14.07 8.93 4.59
N ILE A 66 14.60 8.18 5.56
CA ILE A 66 14.55 8.58 6.98
C ILE A 66 15.22 9.96 7.15
N GLY A 67 14.48 10.90 7.74
CA GLY A 67 14.94 12.27 7.96
C GLY A 67 14.93 13.16 6.71
N LYS A 68 14.49 12.65 5.55
CA LYS A 68 14.23 13.45 4.36
C LYS A 68 12.78 13.91 4.32
N PRO A 69 12.48 15.03 3.66
CA PRO A 69 11.11 15.44 3.44
C PRO A 69 10.35 14.40 2.58
N PRO A 70 9.03 14.25 2.80
CA PRO A 70 8.21 13.20 2.17
C PRO A 70 8.09 13.36 0.64
N ASN A 71 8.39 14.55 0.11
CA ASN A 71 8.35 14.84 -1.32
C ASN A 71 9.33 13.97 -2.12
N ALA A 72 10.41 13.48 -1.52
CA ALA A 72 11.34 12.58 -2.20
C ALA A 72 10.69 11.22 -2.51
N GLU A 73 9.88 10.70 -1.60
CA GLU A 73 9.14 9.44 -1.77
C GLU A 73 7.93 9.64 -2.70
N TRP A 74 7.28 10.80 -2.64
CA TRP A 74 6.25 11.17 -3.60
C TRP A 74 6.80 11.26 -5.04
N GLU A 75 7.96 11.88 -5.20
CA GLU A 75 8.64 11.97 -6.50
C GLU A 75 9.10 10.58 -6.99
N PHE A 76 9.59 9.74 -6.09
CA PHE A 76 9.90 8.34 -6.42
C PHE A 76 8.65 7.62 -6.92
N SER A 77 7.52 7.74 -6.21
CA SER A 77 6.25 7.13 -6.62
C SER A 77 5.79 7.62 -7.99
N ARG A 78 5.90 8.94 -8.24
CA ARG A 78 5.56 9.58 -9.51
C ARG A 78 6.39 9.07 -10.68
N LEU A 79 7.65 8.75 -10.44
CA LEU A 79 8.57 8.29 -11.49
C LEU A 79 8.55 6.78 -11.71
N TYR A 80 8.33 5.99 -10.65
CA TYR A 80 8.64 4.56 -10.66
C TYR A 80 7.50 3.63 -10.27
N CYS A 81 6.50 4.08 -9.50
CA CYS A 81 5.47 3.19 -8.98
C CYS A 81 4.32 2.98 -9.98
N ASP A 82 4.28 1.79 -10.61
CA ASP A 82 3.19 1.38 -11.49
C ASP A 82 1.91 1.00 -10.73
N ARG A 83 2.07 0.56 -9.49
CA ARG A 83 0.99 0.16 -8.59
C ARG A 83 1.35 0.63 -7.18
N VAL A 84 0.36 1.07 -6.42
CA VAL A 84 0.54 1.51 -5.02
C VAL A 84 -0.49 0.81 -4.13
N LEU A 85 -0.02 0.28 -3.00
CA LEU A 85 -0.86 -0.30 -1.94
C LEU A 85 -0.88 0.63 -0.72
N LEU A 86 -2.06 1.10 -0.35
CA LEU A 86 -2.30 1.90 0.85
C LEU A 86 -2.81 1.03 2.00
N THR A 87 -1.90 0.69 2.92
CA THR A 87 -2.17 -0.17 4.08
C THR A 87 -2.81 0.59 5.25
N ALA A 88 -2.37 1.83 5.50
CA ALA A 88 -3.05 2.81 6.35
C ALA A 88 -3.73 3.86 5.46
N SER A 89 -4.90 3.53 4.91
CA SER A 89 -5.38 4.26 3.72
C SER A 89 -5.77 5.72 3.98
N THR A 90 -6.13 6.09 5.20
CA THR A 90 -6.41 7.49 5.56
C THR A 90 -5.15 8.32 5.85
N SER A 91 -3.95 7.79 5.61
CA SER A 91 -2.70 8.54 5.77
C SER A 91 -2.60 9.63 4.70
N THR A 92 -2.50 10.90 5.09
CA THR A 92 -2.28 12.01 4.13
C THR A 92 -0.99 11.81 3.33
N TYR A 93 0.07 11.35 4.00
CA TYR A 93 1.34 11.03 3.35
C TYR A 93 1.17 9.94 2.27
N GLY A 94 0.51 8.84 2.63
CA GLY A 94 0.28 7.72 1.72
C GLY A 94 -0.66 8.12 0.58
N TRP A 95 -1.70 8.89 0.88
CA TRP A 95 -2.68 9.35 -0.10
C TRP A 95 -2.01 10.18 -1.20
N TRP A 96 -1.16 11.14 -0.86
CA TRP A 96 -0.41 11.92 -1.86
C TRP A 96 0.60 11.08 -2.63
N LEU A 97 1.27 10.14 -1.96
CA LEU A 97 2.16 9.18 -2.62
C LEU A 97 1.43 8.35 -3.69
N ALA A 98 0.22 7.89 -3.38
CA ALA A 98 -0.61 7.13 -4.31
C ALA A 98 -1.18 8.00 -5.43
N PHE A 99 -1.70 9.18 -5.10
CA PHE A 99 -2.26 10.13 -6.05
C PHE A 99 -1.26 10.58 -7.10
N LEU A 100 0.01 10.73 -6.73
CA LEU A 100 1.06 11.11 -7.66
C LEU A 100 1.66 9.93 -8.43
N SER A 101 1.32 8.69 -8.10
CA SER A 101 2.00 7.49 -8.64
C SER A 101 1.95 7.38 -10.16
N ARG A 102 3.03 6.87 -10.78
CA ARG A 102 3.15 6.77 -12.25
C ARG A 102 1.98 6.03 -12.88
N GLY A 103 1.66 4.85 -12.36
CA GLY A 103 0.69 3.96 -13.01
C GLY A 103 -0.76 4.27 -12.69
N GLN A 104 -1.03 5.14 -11.69
CA GLN A 104 -2.37 5.48 -11.22
C GLN A 104 -3.22 4.23 -10.86
N ARG A 105 -2.58 3.09 -10.59
CA ARG A 105 -3.25 1.85 -10.13
C ARG A 105 -3.06 1.74 -8.63
N VAL A 106 -4.00 2.33 -7.91
CA VAL A 106 -3.94 2.41 -6.46
C VAL A 106 -4.92 1.42 -5.85
N TYR A 107 -4.44 0.69 -4.86
CA TYR A 107 -5.18 -0.28 -4.09
C TYR A 107 -5.17 0.14 -2.63
N TYR A 108 -6.28 0.00 -1.91
CA TYR A 108 -6.36 0.46 -0.53
C TYR A 108 -7.23 -0.44 0.33
N ASN A 109 -6.93 -0.51 1.63
CA ASN A 109 -7.70 -1.30 2.57
C ASN A 109 -9.12 -0.71 2.75
N GLN A 110 -10.16 -1.44 2.35
CA GLN A 110 -11.55 -0.97 2.44
C GLN A 110 -11.97 -0.62 3.88
N ARG A 111 -11.37 -1.24 4.91
CA ARG A 111 -11.66 -0.89 6.31
C ARG A 111 -11.34 0.56 6.66
N HIS A 112 -10.54 1.22 5.82
CA HIS A 112 -10.15 2.63 5.94
C HIS A 112 -10.88 3.52 4.93
N ALA A 113 -11.85 2.97 4.18
CA ALA A 113 -12.57 3.68 3.11
C ALA A 113 -13.50 4.79 3.63
N SER A 114 -13.76 4.84 4.94
CA SER A 114 -14.43 5.98 5.59
C SER A 114 -13.37 6.96 6.08
N PRO A 115 -13.11 8.08 5.37
CA PRO A 115 -12.26 9.15 5.86
C PRO A 115 -12.87 9.65 7.17
N GLY A 116 -12.07 9.80 8.22
CA GLY A 116 -12.58 9.94 9.58
C GLY A 116 -13.47 11.16 9.88
N ALA A 117 -14.05 11.11 11.08
CA ALA A 117 -14.68 12.14 11.93
C ALA A 117 -15.87 12.97 11.41
N ARG A 118 -15.94 13.32 10.12
CA ARG A 118 -17.01 14.18 9.58
C ARG A 118 -17.62 13.63 8.29
N PRO A 119 -18.43 12.56 8.38
CA PRO A 119 -19.15 12.00 7.23
C PRO A 119 -20.20 12.97 6.66
N ASP A 120 -20.48 14.06 7.35
CA ASP A 120 -21.34 15.18 6.97
C ASP A 120 -20.65 16.23 6.08
N GLU A 121 -19.32 16.32 6.11
CA GLU A 121 -18.55 17.33 5.34
C GLU A 121 -17.80 16.73 4.14
N PHE A 122 -17.39 15.45 4.21
CA PHE A 122 -16.71 14.76 3.12
C PHE A 122 -17.36 13.40 2.86
N SER A 123 -17.86 13.21 1.63
CA SER A 123 -18.27 11.86 1.22
C SER A 123 -17.02 11.02 0.94
N SER A 124 -17.11 9.70 1.12
CA SER A 124 -16.02 8.80 0.74
C SER A 124 -15.68 8.93 -0.75
N ALA A 125 -16.63 9.30 -1.60
CA ALA A 125 -16.43 9.52 -3.03
C ALA A 125 -15.56 10.76 -3.34
N ASP A 126 -15.52 11.74 -2.44
CA ASP A 126 -14.67 12.92 -2.60
C ASP A 126 -13.21 12.63 -2.21
N PHE A 127 -13.01 11.63 -1.34
CA PHE A 127 -11.69 11.26 -0.84
C PHE A 127 -11.00 10.20 -1.69
N TRP A 128 -11.76 9.27 -2.30
CA TRP A 128 -11.22 8.19 -3.12
C TRP A 128 -11.49 8.44 -4.60
N PRO A 129 -10.46 8.65 -5.44
CA PRO A 129 -10.64 8.67 -6.89
C PRO A 129 -11.32 7.38 -7.37
N GLN A 130 -12.30 7.50 -8.28
CA GLN A 130 -13.15 6.38 -8.71
C GLN A 130 -12.41 5.19 -9.33
N HIS A 131 -11.20 5.41 -9.84
CA HIS A 131 -10.35 4.37 -10.44
C HIS A 131 -9.45 3.66 -9.41
N TRP A 132 -9.46 4.09 -8.14
CA TRP A 132 -8.74 3.39 -7.06
C TRP A 132 -9.56 2.20 -6.58
N VAL A 133 -8.88 1.09 -6.36
CA VAL A 133 -9.51 -0.20 -6.12
C VAL A 133 -9.47 -0.56 -4.64
N PRO A 134 -10.62 -0.62 -3.94
CA PRO A 134 -10.65 -1.10 -2.58
C PRO A 134 -10.33 -2.60 -2.50
N LEU A 135 -9.58 -2.98 -1.48
CA LEU A 135 -9.24 -4.36 -1.15
C LEU A 135 -9.93 -4.78 0.15
N HIS A 136 -10.53 -5.95 0.13
CA HIS A 136 -11.11 -6.58 1.32
C HIS A 136 -10.36 -7.85 1.70
N SER A 137 -10.08 -8.03 2.99
CA SER A 137 -9.48 -9.25 3.52
C SER A 137 -10.53 -10.15 4.19
N TYR A 138 -10.69 -11.35 3.65
CA TYR A 138 -11.49 -12.44 4.21
C TYR A 138 -10.58 -13.42 4.97
N GLY A 139 -10.72 -13.45 6.30
CA GLY A 139 -9.86 -14.31 7.13
C GLY A 139 -8.40 -13.86 7.14
N ARG A 140 -7.46 -14.79 7.40
CA ARG A 140 -6.04 -14.44 7.57
C ARG A 140 -5.28 -14.19 6.26
N ASN A 141 -5.67 -14.82 5.14
CA ASN A 141 -4.80 -14.87 3.94
C ASN A 141 -5.50 -14.58 2.60
N LYS A 142 -6.78 -14.21 2.57
CA LYS A 142 -7.48 -14.01 1.29
C LYS A 142 -7.86 -12.55 1.10
N VAL A 143 -7.21 -11.88 0.14
CA VAL A 143 -7.53 -10.52 -0.28
C VAL A 143 -8.21 -10.55 -1.64
N VAL A 144 -9.22 -9.71 -1.83
CA VAL A 144 -9.89 -9.52 -3.13
C VAL A 144 -10.13 -8.04 -3.41
N GLU A 145 -10.24 -7.71 -4.69
CA GLU A 145 -10.75 -6.43 -5.18
C GLU A 145 -12.28 -6.38 -5.02
N LEU A 146 -12.81 -5.18 -4.80
CA LEU A 146 -14.25 -4.91 -4.73
C LEU A 146 -14.71 -3.94 -5.81
#